data_AF-A0AAV1W316-F1
#
_entry.id   AF-A0AAV1W316-F1
#
_cell.length_a   1.000
_cell.length_b   1.000
_cell.length_c   1.000
_cell.angle_alpha   90.00
_cell.angle_beta   90.00
_cell.angle_gamma   90.00
#
_symmetry.space_group_name_H-M   'P 1'
#
loop_
_entity.id
_entity.type
_entity.pdbx_description
1 polymer ?
#
loop_
_entity_poly.entity_id
_entity_poly.type
_entity_poly.pdbx_seq_one_letter_code
_entity_poly.pdbx_strand_id
1 'polypeptide(L)'
;MTSTPRGIPSPPMGSGHFTANNLKRACYIIQMRFQLDTRKDLGPIKNQYAVPSIDSNCYGVDYEGYNDEVQQYAMLFGGPGGNCGE
;
A
#
# COMPACT_ATOMS: atom_id res chain seq x y z
N MET A 1 7.49 -7.92 14.83
CA MET A 1 8.21 -7.23 13.74
C MET A 1 9.07 -8.26 13.04
N THR A 2 8.86 -8.47 11.75
CA THR A 2 9.76 -9.28 10.92
C THR A 2 10.87 -8.33 10.42
N SER A 3 12.11 -8.58 10.82
CA SER A 3 13.27 -7.82 10.36
C SER A 3 14.20 -8.77 9.62
N THR A 4 14.61 -8.38 8.42
CA THR A 4 15.61 -9.12 7.66
C THR A 4 16.98 -8.82 8.25
N PRO A 5 17.79 -9.83 8.59
CA PRO A 5 19.16 -9.59 9.07
C PRO A 5 19.96 -8.76 8.06
N ARG A 6 20.86 -7.91 8.57
CA ARG A 6 21.72 -7.07 7.73
C ARG A 6 22.54 -7.94 6.77
N GLY A 7 22.61 -7.54 5.50
CA GLY A 7 23.31 -8.28 4.45
C GLY A 7 22.50 -9.43 3.83
N ILE A 8 21.25 -9.63 4.26
CA ILE A 8 20.29 -10.50 3.57
C ILE A 8 19.28 -9.60 2.83
N PRO A 9 19.05 -9.81 1.53
CA PRO A 9 18.05 -9.06 0.78
C PRO A 9 16.67 -9.16 1.45
N SER A 10 16.00 -8.03 1.63
CA SER A 10 14.64 -7.99 2.16
C SER A 10 13.68 -8.77 1.26
N PRO A 11 12.71 -9.49 1.83
CA PRO A 11 11.78 -10.30 1.05
C PRO A 11 10.85 -9.42 0.19
N PRO A 12 10.23 -9.99 -0.86
CA PRO A 12 9.22 -9.29 -1.64
C PRO A 12 8.02 -8.89 -0.77
N MET A 13 7.45 -7.71 -1.04
CA MET A 13 6.20 -7.24 -0.44
C MET A 13 5.04 -7.47 -1.41
N GLY A 14 3.89 -7.92 -0.89
CA GLY A 14 2.68 -8.10 -1.68
C GLY A 14 2.89 -9.10 -2.83
N SER A 15 2.72 -8.62 -4.07
CA SER A 15 2.88 -9.43 -5.29
C SER A 15 4.33 -9.62 -5.74
N GLY A 16 5.30 -9.03 -5.03
CA GLY A 16 6.71 -9.01 -5.45
C GLY A 16 7.01 -8.09 -6.63
N HIS A 17 6.02 -7.32 -7.11
CA HIS A 17 6.16 -6.37 -8.20
C HIS A 17 5.74 -4.98 -7.72
N PHE A 18 6.37 -3.95 -8.28
CA PHE A 18 5.93 -2.57 -8.05
C PHE A 18 4.49 -2.36 -8.51
N THR A 19 3.82 -1.45 -7.82
CA THR A 19 2.46 -1.03 -8.10
C THR A 19 2.42 -0.32 -9.45
N ALA A 20 2.10 -1.05 -10.51
CA ALA A 20 1.95 -0.49 -11.86
C ALA A 20 0.54 0.10 -12.10
N ASN A 21 -0.05 0.74 -11.07
CA ASN A 21 -1.43 1.28 -11.07
C ASN A 21 -2.48 0.28 -11.59
N ASN A 22 -2.36 -1.00 -11.22
CA ASN A 22 -3.26 -2.04 -11.73
C ASN A 22 -3.70 -3.00 -10.62
N LEU A 23 -4.95 -2.82 -10.18
CA LEU A 23 -5.60 -3.65 -9.15
C LEU A 23 -5.69 -5.14 -9.52
N LYS A 24 -5.56 -5.51 -10.80
CA LYS A 24 -5.57 -6.93 -11.23
C LYS A 24 -4.21 -7.61 -11.05
N ARG A 25 -3.13 -6.86 -10.81
CA ARG A 25 -1.75 -7.38 -10.77
C ARG A 25 -0.99 -7.03 -9.49
N ALA A 26 -1.42 -5.99 -8.78
CA ALA A 26 -0.85 -5.61 -7.50
C ALA A 26 -1.65 -6.20 -6.34
N CYS A 27 -0.99 -6.39 -5.19
CA CYS A 27 -1.71 -6.60 -3.95
C CYS A 27 -2.41 -5.30 -3.54
N TYR A 28 -3.58 -5.42 -2.92
CA TYR A 28 -4.42 -4.27 -2.61
C TYR A 28 -5.12 -4.41 -1.26
N ILE A 29 -5.49 -3.26 -0.71
CA ILE A 29 -6.46 -3.09 0.37
C ILE A 29 -7.60 -2.23 -0.20
N ILE A 30 -8.83 -2.71 -0.11
CA ILE A 30 -10.04 -2.04 -0.64
C ILE A 30 -11.05 -1.82 0.48
N GLN A 31 -12.08 -1.00 0.23
CA GLN A 31 -13.12 -0.65 1.20
C GLN A 31 -12.58 -0.03 2.51
N MET A 32 -11.49 0.73 2.40
CA MET A 32 -10.88 1.41 3.55
C MET A 32 -11.79 2.51 4.09
N ARG A 33 -11.99 2.52 5.40
CA ARG A 33 -12.77 3.50 6.14
C ARG A 33 -12.30 3.59 7.58
N PHE A 34 -12.40 4.79 8.13
CA PHE A 34 -12.23 5.07 9.55
C PHE A 34 -13.62 5.30 10.17
N GLN A 35 -13.91 4.66 11.29
CA GLN A 35 -15.12 4.97 12.03
C GLN A 35 -14.82 6.07 13.06
N LEU A 36 -15.56 7.17 12.97
CA LEU A 36 -15.48 8.27 13.94
C LEU A 36 -16.26 7.91 15.23
N ASP A 37 -16.03 8.68 16.30
CA ASP A 37 -16.79 8.60 17.55
C ASP A 37 -18.30 8.75 17.34
N THR A 38 -18.70 9.56 16.36
CA THR A 38 -20.09 9.74 15.88
C THR A 38 -20.67 8.54 15.14
N ARG A 39 -19.94 7.42 15.03
CA ARG A 39 -20.29 6.22 14.23
C ARG A 39 -20.40 6.46 12.72
N LYS A 40 -19.96 7.61 12.23
CA LYS A 40 -19.86 7.89 10.79
C LYS A 40 -18.58 7.27 10.23
N ASP A 41 -18.69 6.68 9.04
CA ASP A 41 -17.56 6.20 8.29
C ASP A 41 -16.95 7.35 7.47
N LEU A 42 -15.62 7.49 7.56
CA LEU A 42 -14.84 8.46 6.81
C LEU A 42 -13.82 7.74 5.93
N GLY A 43 -13.80 8.06 4.64
CA GLY A 43 -12.76 7.57 3.73
C GLY A 43 -11.40 8.21 4.02
N PRO A 44 -10.28 7.54 3.72
CA PRO A 44 -8.98 8.18 3.77
C PRO A 44 -8.95 9.40 2.85
N ILE A 45 -8.34 10.48 3.32
CA ILE A 45 -8.11 11.70 2.52
C ILE A 45 -6.67 11.63 2.06
N LYS A 46 -6.45 11.76 0.74
CA LYS A 46 -5.11 11.73 0.14
C LYS A 46 -4.24 12.82 0.77
N ASN A 47 -3.01 12.49 1.10
CA ASN A 47 -2.01 13.37 1.74
C ASN A 47 -2.33 13.80 3.19
N GLN A 48 -3.45 13.36 3.78
CA GLN A 48 -3.76 13.60 5.18
C GLN A 48 -3.76 12.30 5.99
N TYR A 49 -4.46 11.28 5.48
CA TYR A 49 -4.57 9.96 6.11
C TYR A 49 -3.94 8.85 5.27
N ALA A 50 -3.82 9.06 3.95
CA ALA A 50 -3.15 8.16 3.03
C ALA A 50 -2.04 8.91 2.30
N VAL A 51 -0.79 8.73 2.78
CA VAL A 51 0.41 9.27 2.15
C VAL A 51 1.11 8.11 1.44
N PRO A 52 1.08 8.06 0.09
CA PRO A 52 1.80 7.03 -0.65
C PRO A 52 3.30 7.18 -0.42
N SER A 53 4.01 6.06 -0.43
CA SER A 53 5.44 5.99 -0.15
C SER A 53 6.09 5.08 -1.18
N ILE A 54 7.18 5.56 -1.78
CA ILE A 54 7.95 4.81 -2.76
C ILE A 54 9.42 4.79 -2.35
N ASP A 55 9.96 3.59 -2.26
CA ASP A 55 11.38 3.34 -2.34
C ASP A 55 11.62 2.69 -3.70
N SER A 56 12.23 3.46 -4.61
CA SER A 56 12.36 3.13 -6.03
C SER A 56 13.04 1.78 -6.31
N ASN A 57 13.75 1.20 -5.35
CA ASN A 57 14.43 -0.09 -5.50
C ASN A 57 13.81 -1.22 -4.68
N CYS A 58 12.81 -0.92 -3.84
CA CYS A 58 12.34 -1.86 -2.82
C CYS A 58 10.84 -2.07 -2.85
N TYR A 59 10.08 -1.02 -2.51
CA TYR A 59 8.65 -1.12 -2.27
C TYR A 59 7.94 0.12 -2.76
N GLY A 60 6.72 -0.05 -3.25
CA GLY A 60 5.80 1.01 -3.61
C GLY A 60 4.47 0.82 -2.92
N VAL A 61 3.88 1.92 -2.49
CA VAL A 61 2.51 2.01 -2.01
C VAL A 61 1.82 3.16 -2.74
N ASP A 62 0.73 2.85 -3.43
CA ASP A 62 -0.09 3.80 -4.16
C ASP A 62 -1.48 3.90 -3.55
N TYR A 63 -2.01 5.12 -3.50
CA TYR A 63 -3.37 5.39 -3.05
C TYR A 63 -4.21 5.90 -4.21
N GLU A 64 -5.19 5.09 -4.61
CA GLU A 64 -6.07 5.34 -5.77
C GLU A 64 -7.26 6.25 -5.42
N GLY A 65 -7.52 6.49 -4.13
CA GLY A 65 -8.75 7.16 -3.73
C GLY A 65 -9.97 6.25 -3.88
N TYR A 66 -11.14 6.86 -4.02
CA TYR A 66 -12.39 6.14 -4.26
C TYR A 66 -12.45 5.68 -5.72
N ASN A 67 -12.52 4.37 -5.96
CA ASN A 67 -12.56 3.81 -7.31
C ASN A 67 -13.99 3.54 -7.82
N ASP A 68 -14.74 2.68 -7.12
CA ASP A 68 -16.14 2.35 -7.44
C ASP A 68 -16.89 1.87 -6.18
N GLU A 69 -18.16 1.46 -6.31
CA GLU A 69 -18.99 1.03 -5.18
C GLU A 69 -18.49 -0.28 -4.51
N VAL A 70 -17.78 -1.13 -5.25
CA VAL A 70 -17.28 -2.43 -4.78
C VAL A 70 -15.91 -2.28 -4.12
N GLN A 71 -14.99 -1.57 -4.78
CA GLN A 71 -13.62 -1.38 -4.34
C GLN A 71 -13.48 -0.20 -3.38
N GLN A 72 -14.35 0.80 -3.51
CA GLN A 72 -14.35 2.05 -2.73
C GLN A 72 -12.93 2.63 -2.61
N TYR A 73 -12.52 3.05 -1.42
CA TYR A 73 -11.17 3.58 -1.19
C TYR A 73 -10.13 2.46 -1.23
N ALA A 74 -9.22 2.55 -2.19
CA ALA A 74 -8.23 1.53 -2.49
C ALA A 74 -6.78 2.00 -2.31
N MET A 75 -5.94 1.10 -1.81
CA MET A 75 -4.49 1.23 -1.73
C MET A 75 -3.88 0.01 -2.39
N LEU A 76 -2.87 0.22 -3.24
CA LEU A 76 -2.04 -0.86 -3.78
C LEU A 76 -0.70 -0.86 -3.08
N PHE A 77 -0.11 -2.04 -2.94
CA PHE A 77 1.24 -2.17 -2.40
C PHE A 77 1.97 -3.35 -3.02
N GLY A 78 3.28 -3.22 -3.13
CA GLY A 78 4.13 -4.29 -3.59
C GLY A 78 5.55 -3.86 -3.86
N GLY A 79 6.40 -4.81 -4.21
CA GLY A 79 7.77 -4.55 -4.64
C GLY A 79 8.64 -5.79 -4.49
N PRO A 80 9.73 -5.87 -5.26
CA PRO A 80 10.59 -7.05 -5.27
C PRO A 80 11.34 -7.29 -3.95
N GLY A 81 11.41 -6.28 -3.07
CA GLY A 81 12.37 -6.30 -1.97
C GLY A 81 13.79 -6.12 -2.49
N GLY A 82 14.79 -6.59 -1.75
CA GLY A 82 16.20 -6.36 -2.08
C GLY A 82 16.95 -5.60 -0.99
N ASN A 83 17.91 -4.77 -1.39
CA ASN A 83 18.74 -4.00 -0.46
C ASN A 83 17.98 -2.77 0.03
N CYS A 84 17.04 -3.01 0.93
CA CYS A 84 16.11 -2.01 1.47
C CYS A 84 16.56 -1.57 2.86
N GLY A 85 16.63 -0.25 3.09
CA GLY A 85 17.03 0.30 4.38
C GLY A 85 18.53 0.16 4.70
N GLU A 86 19.37 0.09 3.66
CA GLU A 86 20.82 0.31 3.78
C GLU A 86 21.17 1.80 3.89
#